data_AF-A0A7U9R8K0-F1
#
_entry.id   AF-A0A7U9R8K0-F1
#
_cell.length_a   1.000
_cell.length_b   1.000
_cell.length_c   1.000
_cell.angle_alpha   90.00
_cell.angle_beta   90.00
_cell.angle_gamma   90.00
#
_symmetry.space_group_name_H-M   'P 1'
#
loop_
_entity.id
_entity.type
_entity.pdbx_description
1 polymer ?
#
loop_
_entity_poly.entity_id
_entity_poly.type
_entity_poly.pdbx_seq_one_letter_code
_entity_poly.pdbx_strand_id
1 'polypeptide(L)' 'MPIVRGVICDNCGTMMYWCGNVSKQQAAVHARNDGWKIGKKCLCPDCQKGMGAGKGK' A
#
# COMPACT_ATOMS: atom_id res chain seq x y z
N MET A 1 -18.83 8.20 14.58
CA MET A 1 -18.55 7.90 13.15
C MET A 1 -17.32 7.01 13.10
N PRO A 2 -17.36 5.84 12.44
CA PRO A 2 -16.16 5.01 12.31
C PRO A 2 -15.14 5.74 11.45
N ILE A 3 -13.90 5.83 11.94
CA ILE A 3 -12.78 6.32 11.15
C ILE A 3 -12.30 5.15 10.30
N VAL A 4 -12.38 5.29 8.97
CA VAL A 4 -11.84 4.33 8.01
C VAL A 4 -10.55 4.91 7.45
N ARG A 5 -9.49 4.11 7.46
CA ARG A 5 -8.18 4.49 6.95
C ARG A 5 -7.74 3.47 5.92
N GLY A 6 -7.18 3.89 4.80
CA GLY A 6 -6.74 2.95 3.78
C GLY A 6 -5.60 3.47 2.91
N VAL A 7 -5.09 2.56 2.09
CA VAL A 7 -4.10 2.80 1.04
C VAL A 7 -4.66 2.30 -0.29
N ILE A 8 -4.32 2.99 -1.37
CA ILE A 8 -4.71 2.65 -2.73
C ILE A 8 -3.43 2.55 -3.57
N CYS A 9 -3.37 1.55 -4.42
CA CYS A 9 -2.25 1.33 -5.33
C CYS A 9 -2.33 2.32 -6.48
N ASP A 10 -1.27 3.09 -6.71
CA ASP A 10 -1.17 4.06 -7.79
C ASP A 10 -1.14 3.41 -9.19
N ASN A 11 -0.83 2.11 -9.27
CA ASN A 11 -0.67 1.42 -10.56
C ASN A 11 -1.93 0.66 -11.01
N CYS A 12 -2.51 -0.16 -10.13
CA CYS A 12 -3.68 -1.00 -10.46
C CYS A 12 -4.97 -0.59 -9.76
N GLY A 13 -4.94 0.38 -8.84
CA GLY A 13 -6.13 0.81 -8.10
C GLY A 13 -6.59 -0.15 -7.00
N THR A 14 -5.89 -1.27 -6.75
CA THR A 14 -6.15 -2.13 -5.58
C THR A 14 -6.15 -1.28 -4.32
N MET A 15 -7.08 -1.54 -3.40
CA MET A 15 -7.20 -0.80 -2.15
C MET A 15 -7.22 -1.74 -0.96
N MET A 16 -6.68 -1.25 0.16
CA MET A 16 -6.71 -1.92 1.46
C MET A 16 -7.13 -0.89 2.49
N TYR A 17 -8.02 -1.27 3.40
CA TYR A 17 -8.50 -0.38 4.45
C TYR A 17 -8.62 -1.09 5.79
N TRP A 18 -8.56 -0.29 6.85
CA TRP A 18 -8.71 -0.69 8.24
C TRP A 18 -9.82 0.15 8.87
N CYS A 19 -10.70 -0.51 9.61
CA CYS A 19 -11.72 0.13 10.42
C CYS A 19 -11.17 0.34 11.83
N GLY A 20 -11.18 1.58 12.31
CA GLY A 20 -10.72 1.93 13.66
C GLY A 20 -9.84 3.17 13.69
N ASN A 21 -9.45 3.58 14.91
CA ASN A 21 -8.60 4.76 15.11
C ASN A 21 -7.12 4.43 14.79
N VAL A 22 -6.81 4.25 13.50
CA VAL A 22 -5.47 3.93 13.03
C VAL A 22 -4.75 5.20 12.56
N SER A 23 -3.60 5.49 13.18
CA SER A 23 -2.79 6.66 12.84
C SER A 23 -2.17 6.54 11.43
N LYS A 24 -1.67 7.66 10.86
CA LYS A 24 -1.08 7.63 9.49
C LYS A 24 0.11 6.69 9.42
N GLN A 25 0.95 6.72 10.46
CA GLN A 25 2.12 5.85 10.58
C GLN A 25 1.73 4.39 10.76
N GLN A 26 0.75 4.08 11.63
CA GLN A 26 0.30 2.70 11.82
C GLN A 26 -0.26 2.11 10.53
N ALA A 27 -1.11 2.84 9.80
CA ALA A 27 -1.63 2.37 8.52
C ALA A 27 -0.51 2.08 7.50
N ALA A 28 0.52 2.93 7.45
CA ALA A 28 1.69 2.71 6.60
C ALA A 28 2.52 1.48 7.03
N VAL A 29 2.68 1.25 8.34
CA VAL A 29 3.38 0.07 8.87
C VAL A 29 2.59 -1.20 8.59
N HIS A 30 1.27 -1.20 8.81
CA HIS A 30 0.40 -2.32 8.48
C HIS A 30 0.46 -2.66 6.99
N ALA A 31 0.31 -1.66 6.12
CA ALA A 31 0.44 -1.84 4.67
C ALA A 31 1.80 -2.47 4.30
N ARG A 32 2.91 -1.98 4.88
CA ARG A 32 4.24 -2.53 4.63
C ARG A 32 4.40 -3.97 5.12
N ASN A 33 3.81 -4.31 6.27
CA ASN A 33 3.79 -5.69 6.77
C ASN A 33 2.99 -6.63 5.86
N ASP A 34 1.91 -6.13 5.25
CA ASP A 34 1.15 -6.81 4.19
C ASP A 34 1.87 -6.84 2.82
N GLY A 35 3.11 -6.33 2.75
CA GLY A 35 3.93 -6.35 1.54
C GLY A 35 3.71 -5.18 0.60
N TRP A 36 2.97 -4.14 1.00
CA TRP A 36 2.81 -2.93 0.20
C TRP A 36 4.05 -2.04 0.25
N LYS A 37 4.35 -1.39 -0.86
CA LYS A 37 5.34 -0.32 -0.92
C LYS A 37 4.66 1.00 -0.61
N ILE A 38 4.90 1.56 0.56
CA ILE A 38 4.40 2.89 0.94
C ILE A 38 5.58 3.88 1.02
N GLY A 39 5.65 4.81 0.05
CA GLY A 39 6.71 5.80 -0.07
C GLY A 39 6.34 6.90 -1.08
N LYS A 40 7.23 7.24 -2.02
CA LYS A 40 6.94 8.19 -3.10
C LYS A 40 5.82 7.73 -4.05
N LYS A 41 5.65 6.40 -4.18
CA LYS A 41 4.52 5.74 -4.82
C LYS A 41 3.98 4.68 -3.85
N CYS A 42 2.67 4.53 -3.79
CA CYS A 42 1.95 3.49 -3.08
C CYS A 42 1.68 2.34 -4.07
N LEU A 43 2.33 1.19 -3.87
CA LEU A 43 2.14 0.03 -4.74
C LEU A 43 1.72 -1.19 -3.92
N CYS A 44 0.74 -1.93 -4.44
CA CYS A 44 0.37 -3.23 -3.89
C CYS A 44 1.50 -4.26 -4.13
N PRO A 45 1.48 -5.40 -3.43
CA PRO A 45 2.52 -6.42 -3.52
C PRO A 45 2.78 -6.90 -4.95
N ASP A 46 1.71 -7.11 -5.74
CA ASP A 46 1.79 -7.53 -7.14
C ASP A 46 2.47 -6.49 -8.03
N CYS A 47 2.04 -5.22 -7.93
CA CYS A 47 2.62 -4.14 -8.73
C CYS A 47 4.04 -3.80 -8.30
N GLN A 48 4.35 -3.94 -7.02
CA GLN A 48 5.73 -3.82 -6.51
C GLN A 48 6.63 -4.88 -7.15
N LYS A 49 6.18 -6.15 -7.18
CA LYS A 49 6.94 -7.26 -7.77
C LYS A 49 7.16 -7.06 -9.27
N GLY A 50 6.14 -6.55 -9.98
CA GLY A 50 6.25 -6.17 -11.40
C GLY A 50 7.25 -5.06 -11.69
N MET A 51 7.40 -4.08 -10.79
CA MET A 51 8.41 -3.02 -10.94
C MET A 51 9.85 -3.46 -10.65
N GLY A 52 10.05 -4.52 -9.87
CA GLY A 52 11.38 -5.08 -9.58
C GLY A 52 11.98 -5.90 -10.73
N ALA A 53 11.14 -6.41 -11.64
CA ALA A 53 11.56 -7.22 -12.79
C ALA A 53 11.97 -6.40 -14.02
N GLY A 54 12.13 -5.08 -13.87
CA GLY A 54 12.46 -4.14 -14.96
C GLY A 54 13.92 -3.65 -14.95
N LYS A 55 14.89 -4.56 -15.04
CA LYS A 55 16.21 -4.26 -15.63
C LYS A 55 16.67 -5.45 -16.47
N GLY A 56 16.15 -5.48 -17.69
CA GLY A 56 16.49 -6.45 -18.72
C GLY A 56 16.18 -5.86 -20.09
N LYS A 57 16.94 -4.84 -20.48
CA LYS A 57 17.28 -4.51 -21.87
C LYS A 57 18.69 -3.93 -21.87
#